data_AF-A0A158GGR4-F1
#
_entry.id   AF-A0A158GGR4-F1
#
_cell.length_a   1.000
_cell.length_b   1.000
_cell.length_c   1.000
_cell.angle_alpha   90.00
_cell.angle_beta   90.00
_cell.angle_gamma   90.00
#
_symmetry.space_group_name_H-M   'P 1'
#
loop_
_entity.id
_entity.type
_entity.pdbx_description
1 polymer ?
#
loop_
_entity_poly.entity_id
_entity_poly.type
_entity_poly.pdbx_seq_one_letter_code
_entity_poly.pdbx_strand_id
1 'polypeptide(L)'
;MNRGSIILCATALAVCTHARAADAVCGTLESATNGQDGMFALREGESVNFWRGGVVRHGALHVYKEGEVFRVYWQPEGSGDVYVLANEGTTSVRLILTPVRGTKVETGPGSLPRQNVLSCPDL
;
A
#
# COMPACT_ATOMS: atom_id res chain seq x y z
N MET A 1 -46.74 56.42 0.00
CA MET A 1 -46.29 55.26 0.79
C MET A 1 -45.21 54.54 0.01
N ASN A 2 -43.97 54.51 0.51
CA ASN A 2 -42.99 53.48 0.11
C ASN A 2 -42.01 53.28 1.26
N ARG A 3 -42.17 52.14 1.96
CA ARG A 3 -41.30 51.71 3.06
C ARG A 3 -40.17 50.88 2.45
N GLY A 4 -38.94 51.37 2.54
CA GLY A 4 -37.74 50.61 2.18
C GLY A 4 -37.37 49.63 3.29
N SER A 5 -37.28 48.35 2.95
CA SER A 5 -36.77 47.30 3.83
C SER A 5 -35.28 47.08 3.53
N ILE A 6 -34.41 47.30 4.51
CA ILE A 6 -32.99 46.95 4.45
C ILE A 6 -32.81 45.60 5.15
N ILE A 7 -32.39 44.60 4.39
CA ILE A 7 -32.14 43.23 4.86
C ILE A 7 -30.68 43.16 5.33
N LEU A 8 -30.47 42.81 6.61
CA LEU A 8 -29.14 42.52 7.17
C LEU A 8 -28.62 41.19 6.60
N CYS A 9 -27.40 41.22 6.06
CA CYS A 9 -26.69 40.04 5.58
C CYS A 9 -25.82 39.47 6.71
N ALA A 10 -26.16 38.29 7.23
CA ALA A 10 -25.39 37.59 8.25
C ALA A 10 -24.23 36.82 7.60
N THR A 11 -23.00 37.09 8.03
CA THR A 11 -21.78 36.42 7.59
C THR A 11 -21.67 35.03 8.23
N ALA A 12 -21.72 33.97 7.41
CA ALA A 12 -21.49 32.61 7.85
C ALA A 12 -19.98 32.33 7.98
N LEU A 13 -19.53 32.00 9.18
CA LEU A 13 -18.19 31.48 9.46
C LEU A 13 -18.10 30.04 8.96
N ALA A 14 -17.46 29.83 7.81
CA ALA A 14 -17.15 28.50 7.29
C ALA A 14 -16.02 27.89 8.14
N VAL A 15 -16.36 26.91 8.98
CA VAL A 15 -15.39 26.08 9.69
C VAL A 15 -14.78 25.12 8.68
N CYS A 16 -13.54 25.36 8.27
CA CYS A 16 -12.78 24.43 7.43
C CYS A 16 -12.44 23.17 8.24
N THR A 17 -13.34 22.18 8.25
CA THR A 17 -13.02 20.83 8.68
C THR A 17 -11.92 20.28 7.79
N HIS A 18 -10.70 20.23 8.31
CA HIS A 18 -9.59 19.56 7.66
C HIS A 18 -9.89 18.05 7.70
N ALA A 19 -10.62 17.56 6.70
CA ALA A 19 -10.69 16.14 6.43
C ALA A 19 -9.28 15.68 6.11
N ARG A 20 -8.57 15.12 7.09
CA ARG A 20 -7.41 14.30 6.80
C ARG A 20 -7.93 13.14 5.97
N ALA A 21 -7.60 13.10 4.69
CA ALA A 21 -7.71 11.88 3.92
C ALA A 21 -6.84 10.85 4.67
N ALA A 22 -7.47 10.00 5.47
CA ALA A 22 -6.84 8.74 5.81
C ALA A 22 -6.62 8.08 4.45
N ASP A 23 -5.37 7.87 4.06
CA ASP A 23 -5.06 7.14 2.84
C ASP A 23 -5.88 5.86 2.85
N ALA A 24 -6.87 5.77 1.95
CA ALA A 24 -7.82 4.69 1.96
C ALA A 24 -7.04 3.39 1.70
N VAL A 25 -7.09 2.48 2.68
CA VAL A 25 -6.44 1.18 2.54
C VAL A 25 -7.12 0.42 1.41
N CYS A 26 -6.35 0.14 0.35
CA CYS A 26 -6.86 -0.53 -0.82
C CYS A 26 -6.92 -2.06 -0.65
N GLY A 27 -6.11 -2.59 0.26
CA GLY A 27 -6.00 -4.00 0.54
C GLY A 27 -4.89 -4.29 1.55
N THR A 28 -4.59 -5.56 1.75
CA THR A 28 -3.50 -6.01 2.64
C THR A 28 -2.58 -6.99 1.94
N LEU A 29 -1.28 -6.94 2.26
CA LEU A 29 -0.34 -8.02 1.99
C LEU A 29 -0.19 -8.87 3.24
N GLU A 30 -0.41 -10.17 3.09
CA GLU A 30 -0.44 -11.14 4.19
C GLU A 30 0.34 -12.40 3.82
N SER A 31 0.96 -13.05 4.82
CA SER A 31 1.61 -14.34 4.62
C SER A 31 0.59 -15.36 4.07
N ALA A 32 0.95 -16.04 2.99
CA ALA A 32 0.09 -17.11 2.46
C ALA A 32 0.12 -18.38 3.35
N THR A 33 1.18 -18.56 4.15
CA THR A 33 1.41 -19.78 4.93
C THR A 33 1.17 -19.63 6.42
N ASN A 34 1.33 -18.42 6.97
CA ASN A 34 1.29 -18.18 8.42
C ASN A 34 -0.07 -17.64 8.91
N GLY A 35 -1.06 -17.54 8.03
CA GLY A 35 -2.40 -17.06 8.36
C GLY A 35 -2.51 -15.54 8.54
N GLN A 36 -3.72 -15.08 8.89
CA GLN A 36 -3.97 -13.66 9.20
C GLN A 36 -3.09 -13.21 10.37
N ASP A 37 -2.45 -12.05 10.21
CA ASP A 37 -1.46 -11.46 11.13
C ASP A 37 -0.11 -12.20 11.24
N GLY A 38 0.10 -13.25 10.46
CA GLY A 38 1.40 -13.92 10.34
C GLY A 38 2.47 -13.01 9.72
N MET A 39 3.68 -13.07 10.29
CA MET A 39 4.86 -12.44 9.68
C MET A 39 5.21 -13.16 8.37
N PHE A 40 5.66 -12.42 7.35
CA PHE A 40 6.27 -13.00 6.15
C PHE A 40 7.73 -12.56 6.02
N ALA A 41 8.59 -13.49 5.63
CA ALA A 41 10.03 -13.25 5.53
C ALA A 41 10.36 -12.44 4.28
N LEU A 42 11.26 -11.46 4.37
CA LEU A 42 11.77 -10.76 3.20
C LEU A 42 12.83 -11.62 2.52
N ARG A 43 12.39 -12.60 1.72
CA ARG A 43 13.26 -13.52 0.97
C ARG A 43 12.66 -13.83 -0.41
N GLU A 44 13.51 -14.26 -1.33
CA GLU A 44 13.09 -14.69 -2.66
C GLU A 44 12.08 -15.85 -2.56
N GLY A 45 10.98 -15.74 -3.30
CA GLY A 45 9.95 -16.77 -3.37
C GLY A 45 9.00 -16.81 -2.18
N GLU A 46 9.11 -15.91 -1.19
CA GLU A 46 8.18 -15.89 -0.06
C GLU A 46 6.75 -15.67 -0.56
N SER A 47 5.85 -16.62 -0.27
CA SER A 47 4.46 -16.56 -0.69
C SER A 47 3.67 -15.53 0.14
N VAL A 48 3.18 -14.51 -0.54
CA VAL A 48 2.45 -13.39 0.06
C VAL A 48 1.20 -13.12 -0.76
N ASN A 49 0.06 -13.10 -0.10
CA ASN A 49 -1.24 -12.84 -0.71
C ASN A 49 -1.60 -11.37 -0.61
N PHE A 50 -2.16 -10.82 -1.70
CA PHE A 50 -2.83 -9.53 -1.69
C PHE A 50 -4.34 -9.73 -1.54
N TRP A 51 -4.93 -9.14 -0.50
CA TRP A 51 -6.38 -9.21 -0.24
C TRP A 51 -7.06 -7.87 -0.50
N ARG A 52 -8.16 -7.88 -1.26
CA ARG A 52 -9.02 -6.71 -1.49
C ARG A 52 -10.48 -7.16 -1.55
N GLY A 53 -11.32 -6.59 -0.67
CA GLY A 53 -12.77 -6.84 -0.71
C GLY A 53 -13.17 -8.32 -0.63
N GLY A 54 -12.42 -9.13 0.13
CA GLY A 54 -12.64 -10.59 0.24
C GLY A 54 -12.08 -11.42 -0.92
N VAL A 55 -11.52 -10.79 -1.95
CA VAL A 55 -10.81 -11.46 -3.05
C VAL A 55 -9.34 -11.56 -2.70
N VAL A 56 -8.75 -12.72 -3.00
CA VAL A 56 -7.31 -12.98 -2.85
C VAL A 56 -6.63 -13.02 -4.20
N ARG A 57 -5.44 -12.40 -4.27
CA ARG A 57 -4.47 -12.58 -5.34
C ARG A 57 -3.21 -13.20 -4.74
N HIS A 58 -2.85 -14.37 -5.20
CA HIS A 58 -1.63 -15.05 -4.80
C HIS A 58 -0.43 -14.38 -5.47
N GLY A 59 0.71 -14.39 -4.79
CA GLY A 59 1.94 -13.84 -5.31
C GLY A 59 3.14 -14.24 -4.48
N ALA A 60 4.32 -13.81 -4.94
CA ALA A 60 5.58 -14.09 -4.30
C ALA A 60 6.44 -12.83 -4.18
N LEU A 61 7.29 -12.80 -3.15
CA LEU A 61 8.31 -11.77 -3.01
C LEU A 61 9.53 -12.09 -3.86
N HIS A 62 10.13 -11.05 -4.43
CA HIS A 62 11.42 -11.10 -5.08
C HIS A 62 12.35 -10.05 -4.48
N VAL A 63 13.57 -10.45 -4.13
CA VAL A 63 14.49 -9.58 -3.38
C VAL A 63 15.71 -9.26 -4.23
N TYR A 64 16.02 -7.97 -4.33
CA TYR A 64 17.16 -7.46 -5.06
C TYR A 64 18.00 -6.55 -4.16
N LYS A 65 19.32 -6.55 -4.40
CA LYS A 65 20.28 -5.68 -3.73
C LYS A 65 20.97 -4.77 -4.74
N GLU A 66 21.04 -3.49 -4.42
CA GLU A 66 21.71 -2.44 -5.20
C GLU A 66 22.59 -1.61 -4.24
N GLY A 67 23.90 -1.89 -4.22
CA GLY A 67 24.77 -1.36 -3.18
C GLY A 67 24.30 -1.80 -1.80
N GLU A 68 24.05 -0.85 -0.90
CA GLU A 68 23.54 -1.12 0.46
C GLU A 68 22.00 -1.15 0.54
N VAL A 69 21.30 -0.93 -0.57
CA VAL A 69 19.84 -0.85 -0.60
C VAL A 69 19.24 -2.18 -1.01
N PHE A 70 18.36 -2.73 -0.17
CA PHE A 70 17.49 -3.83 -0.54
C PHE A 70 16.19 -3.31 -1.14
N ARG A 71 15.76 -3.95 -2.22
CA ARG A 71 14.48 -3.71 -2.88
C ARG A 71 13.68 -5.00 -2.88
N VAL A 72 12.48 -4.93 -2.32
CA VAL A 72 11.55 -6.05 -2.29
C VAL A 72 10.44 -5.75 -3.27
N TYR A 73 10.19 -6.70 -4.16
CA TYR A 73 9.11 -6.66 -5.13
C TYR A 73 8.10 -7.74 -4.78
N TRP A 74 6.84 -7.49 -5.06
CA TRP A 74 5.79 -8.50 -5.05
C TRP A 74 5.28 -8.70 -6.47
N GLN A 75 5.15 -9.96 -6.86
CA GLN A 75 4.68 -10.37 -8.18
C GLN A 75 3.42 -11.21 -8.01
N PRO A 76 2.29 -10.83 -8.61
CA PRO A 76 1.12 -11.70 -8.70
C PRO A 76 1.46 -12.98 -9.47
N GLU A 77 0.93 -14.11 -9.02
CA GLU A 77 1.09 -15.38 -9.71
C GLU A 77 0.51 -15.30 -11.13
N GLY A 78 1.27 -15.81 -12.11
CA GLY A 78 0.89 -15.77 -13.52
C GLY A 78 0.99 -14.41 -14.20
N SER A 79 1.38 -13.35 -13.49
CA SER A 79 1.63 -12.02 -14.07
C SER A 79 3.10 -11.82 -14.41
N GLY A 80 3.41 -11.01 -15.43
CA GLY A 80 4.75 -10.48 -15.70
C GLY A 80 5.04 -9.18 -14.93
N ASP A 81 4.03 -8.59 -14.30
CA ASP A 81 4.13 -7.32 -13.60
C ASP A 81 4.72 -7.51 -12.20
N VAL A 82 5.64 -6.61 -11.83
CA VAL A 82 6.33 -6.62 -10.54
C VAL A 82 6.18 -5.28 -9.85
N TYR A 83 5.75 -5.31 -8.60
CA TYR A 83 5.45 -4.12 -7.83
C TYR A 83 6.46 -3.99 -6.70
N VAL A 84 7.23 -2.90 -6.66
CA VAL A 84 8.09 -2.64 -5.50
C VAL A 84 7.23 -2.35 -4.27
N LEU A 85 7.62 -2.91 -3.13
CA LEU A 85 7.09 -2.52 -1.82
C LEU A 85 7.77 -1.22 -1.40
N ALA A 86 7.13 -0.10 -1.69
CA ALA A 86 7.57 1.21 -1.22
C ALA A 86 7.03 1.42 0.22
N ASN A 87 7.91 1.31 1.20
CA ASN A 87 7.56 1.43 2.62
C ASN A 87 7.02 2.83 2.93
N GLU A 88 5.85 2.89 3.58
CA GLU A 88 5.17 4.11 4.07
C GLU A 88 4.97 4.05 5.59
N GLY A 89 5.75 3.21 6.28
CA GLY A 89 5.67 2.99 7.71
C GLY A 89 6.05 1.55 8.08
N THR A 90 5.74 1.16 9.32
CA THR A 90 6.02 -0.19 9.84
C THR A 90 5.02 -1.25 9.39
N THR A 91 3.81 -0.82 9.01
CA THR A 91 2.66 -1.69 8.66
C THR A 91 1.96 -1.20 7.41
N SER A 92 2.64 -0.42 6.56
CA SER A 92 2.04 0.18 5.37
C SER A 92 3.03 0.29 4.24
N VAL A 93 2.57 -0.03 3.03
CA VAL A 93 3.34 0.04 1.79
C VAL A 93 2.48 0.61 0.66
N ARG A 94 3.14 1.14 -0.37
CA ARG A 94 2.57 1.28 -1.71
C ARG A 94 3.17 0.22 -2.62
N LEU A 95 2.33 -0.42 -3.42
CA LEU A 95 2.72 -1.28 -4.53
C LEU A 95 2.84 -0.42 -5.78
N ILE A 96 4.08 -0.27 -6.29
CA ILE A 96 4.37 0.58 -7.45
C ILE A 96 4.93 -0.30 -8.56
N LEU A 97 4.22 -0.35 -9.69
CA LEU A 97 4.69 -1.06 -10.88
C LEU A 97 5.95 -0.38 -11.41
N THR A 98 7.07 -1.11 -11.43
CA THR A 98 8.35 -0.55 -11.86
C THR A 98 9.31 -1.67 -12.28
N PRO A 99 10.20 -1.45 -13.26
CA PRO A 99 11.24 -2.42 -13.59
C PRO A 99 12.08 -2.80 -12.37
N VAL A 100 12.49 -4.06 -12.30
CA VAL A 100 13.42 -4.53 -11.25
C VAL A 100 14.75 -3.80 -11.33
N ARG A 101 15.36 -3.53 -10.18
CA ARG A 101 16.67 -2.88 -10.07
C ARG A 101 17.55 -3.63 -9.09
N GLY A 102 18.83 -3.71 -9.41
CA GLY A 102 19.83 -4.43 -8.61
C GLY A 102 20.01 -5.88 -9.03
N THR A 103 20.75 -6.62 -8.21
CA THR A 103 21.02 -8.05 -8.41
C THR A 103 20.12 -8.86 -7.50
N LYS A 104 19.53 -9.94 -8.02
CA LYS A 104 18.69 -10.85 -7.23
C LYS A 104 19.50 -11.46 -6.08
N VAL A 105 18.88 -11.58 -4.91
CA VAL A 105 19.44 -12.22 -3.72
C VAL A 105 18.40 -13.10 -3.05
N GLU A 106 18.85 -14.17 -2.39
CA GLU A 106 17.94 -15.12 -1.73
C GLU A 106 17.28 -14.53 -0.48
N THR A 107 18.01 -13.70 0.28
CA THR A 107 17.56 -13.20 1.59
C THR A 107 17.71 -11.70 1.69
N GLY A 108 16.64 -11.04 2.11
CA GLY A 108 16.57 -9.63 2.47
C GLY A 108 16.53 -9.39 3.98
N PRO A 109 16.30 -8.14 4.42
CA PRO A 109 16.43 -7.77 5.82
C PRO A 109 15.19 -8.13 6.65
N GLY A 110 15.18 -9.33 7.23
CA GLY A 110 14.24 -9.71 8.27
C GLY A 110 12.85 -10.12 7.74
N SER A 111 11.81 -9.67 8.41
CA SER A 111 10.41 -10.05 8.15
C SER A 111 9.46 -8.88 8.39
N LEU A 112 8.34 -8.86 7.70
CA LEU A 112 7.29 -7.86 7.89
C LEU A 112 6.02 -8.50 8.48
N PRO A 113 5.27 -7.77 9.32
CA PRO A 113 3.90 -8.15 9.66
C PRO A 113 3.00 -7.92 8.43
N ARG A 114 1.70 -8.21 8.56
CA ARG A 114 0.68 -7.75 7.60
C ARG A 114 0.91 -6.27 7.25
N GLN A 115 0.91 -5.96 5.96
CA GLN A 115 1.06 -4.59 5.47
C GLN A 115 -0.26 -4.09 4.88
N ASN A 116 -0.69 -2.90 5.28
CA ASN A 116 -1.74 -2.17 4.57
C ASN A 116 -1.19 -1.66 3.25
N VAL A 117 -1.93 -1.86 2.16
CA VAL A 117 -1.55 -1.35 0.84
C VAL A 117 -2.33 -0.07 0.56
N LEU A 118 -1.60 1.04 0.43
CA LEU A 118 -2.17 2.39 0.26
C LEU A 118 -2.34 2.78 -1.22
N SER A 119 -1.94 1.90 -2.14
CA SER A 119 -2.11 2.04 -3.59
C SER A 119 -3.15 1.04 -4.09
N CYS A 120 -3.89 1.39 -5.16
CA CYS A 120 -4.81 0.47 -5.83
C CYS A 120 -4.29 0.02 -7.20
N PRO A 121 -3.33 -0.92 -7.26
CA PRO A 121 -2.96 -1.54 -8.52
C PRO A 121 -4.14 -2.33 -9.09
N ASP A 122 -4.23 -2.36 -10.42
CA ASP A 122 -5.17 -3.19 -11.17
C ASP A 122 -4.57 -4.60 -11.26
N LEU A 123 -5.15 -5.56 -10.54
CA LEU A 123 -4.59 -6.89 -10.24
C LEU A 123 -5.58 -8.03 -10.48
#